data_AF-A0A7V8E7E5-F1
#
_entry.id   AF-A0A7V8E7E5-F1
#
_cell.length_a   1.000
_cell.length_b   1.000
_cell.length_c   1.000
_cell.angle_alpha   90.00
_cell.angle_beta   90.00
_cell.angle_gamma   90.00
#
_symmetry.space_group_name_H-M   'P 1'
#
loop_
_entity.id
_entity.type
_entity.pdbx_description
1 polymer ?
#
loop_
_entity_poly.entity_id
_entity_poly.type
_entity_poly.pdbx_seq_one_letter_code
_entity_poly.pdbx_strand_id
1 'polypeptide(L)' 'GAGVAVALIRAAVAYAASRGAPAVEAYPRAGRVRVHDDFAYYGTEPLFRRAGFSVIRRPLKGLPKNWTPRVTMRVDCR' A
#
# COMPACT_ATOMS: atom_id res chain seq x y z
N GLY A 1 13.64 -3.94 9.60
CA GLY A 1 12.85 -5.12 9.22
C GLY A 1 13.51 -5.82 8.04
N ALA A 2 13.57 -7.15 8.05
CA ALA A 2 14.38 -7.99 7.15
C ALA A 2 13.86 -8.12 5.69
N GLY A 3 13.04 -7.17 5.21
CA GLY A 3 12.56 -7.17 3.82
C GLY A 3 11.42 -8.15 3.49
N VAL A 4 11.04 -9.05 4.40
CA VAL A 4 9.98 -10.07 4.22
C VAL A 4 8.68 -9.48 3.69
N ALA A 5 8.21 -8.36 4.27
CA ALA A 5 6.96 -7.73 3.84
C ALA A 5 6.98 -7.30 2.34
N VAL A 6 8.12 -6.78 1.87
CA VAL A 6 8.25 -6.40 0.44
C VAL A 6 8.24 -7.64 -0.44
N ALA A 7 8.92 -8.71 -0.03
CA ALA A 7 8.94 -9.97 -0.76
C ALA A 7 7.54 -10.59 -0.87
N LEU A 8 6.78 -10.61 0.24
CA LEU A 8 5.40 -11.11 0.25
C LEU A 8 4.47 -10.29 -0.63
N ILE A 9 4.56 -8.96 -0.59
CA ILE A 9 3.74 -8.10 -1.47
C ILE A 9 4.06 -8.38 -2.94
N ARG A 10 5.34 -8.50 -3.32
CA ARG A 10 5.72 -8.84 -4.70
C ARG A 10 5.21 -10.21 -5.13
N ALA A 11 5.29 -11.21 -4.25
CA ALA A 11 4.75 -12.54 -4.52
C ALA A 11 3.23 -12.52 -4.72
N ALA A 12 2.50 -11.73 -3.93
CA ALA A 12 1.05 -11.55 -4.10
C ALA A 12 0.71 -10.90 -5.45
N VAL A 13 1.49 -9.89 -5.88
CA VAL A 13 1.32 -9.26 -7.21
C VAL A 13 1.60 -10.26 -8.32
N ALA A 14 2.68 -11.02 -8.24
CA ALA A 14 3.02 -12.05 -9.23
C ALA A 14 1.93 -13.14 -9.31
N TYR A 15 1.38 -13.54 -8.17
CA TYR A 15 0.25 -14.48 -8.12
C TYR A 15 -1.01 -13.89 -8.76
N ALA A 16 -1.37 -12.63 -8.46
CA ALA A 16 -2.52 -12.00 -9.11
C ALA A 16 -2.33 -11.92 -10.64
N ALA A 17 -1.13 -11.54 -11.10
CA ALA A 17 -0.78 -11.49 -12.52
C ALA A 17 -0.92 -12.86 -13.20
N SER A 18 -0.44 -13.94 -12.57
CA SER A 18 -0.57 -15.30 -13.12
C SER A 18 -2.02 -15.79 -13.20
N ARG A 19 -2.94 -15.14 -12.47
CA ARG A 19 -4.38 -15.37 -12.53
C ARG A 19 -5.11 -14.45 -13.53
N GLY A 20 -4.37 -13.67 -14.32
CA GLY A 20 -4.93 -12.78 -15.35
C GLY A 20 -5.41 -11.43 -14.81
N ALA A 21 -5.05 -11.05 -13.58
CA ALA A 21 -5.35 -9.71 -13.09
C ALA A 21 -4.57 -8.68 -13.92
N PRO A 22 -5.19 -7.57 -14.38
CA PRO A 22 -4.49 -6.52 -15.13
C PRO A 22 -3.68 -5.58 -14.22
N ALA A 23 -4.04 -5.49 -12.94
CA ALA A 23 -3.37 -4.67 -11.94
C ALA A 23 -3.73 -5.11 -10.52
N VAL A 24 -2.97 -4.64 -9.54
CA VAL A 24 -3.27 -4.78 -8.10
C VAL A 24 -3.32 -3.40 -7.46
N GLU A 25 -4.36 -3.14 -6.67
CA GLU A 25 -4.50 -1.93 -5.87
C GLU A 25 -4.22 -2.17 -4.38
N ALA A 26 -3.64 -1.16 -3.75
CA ALA A 26 -3.39 -1.13 -2.31
C ALA A 26 -3.86 0.19 -1.71
N TYR A 27 -4.26 0.13 -0.43
CA TYR A 27 -4.75 1.29 0.34
C TYR A 27 -3.92 1.50 1.63
N PRO A 28 -2.59 1.65 1.53
CA PRO A 28 -1.75 1.83 2.70
C PRO A 28 -2.02 3.16 3.38
N ARG A 29 -1.48 3.29 4.59
CA ARG A 29 -1.44 4.58 5.28
C ARG A 29 -0.60 5.57 4.50
N ALA A 30 -1.10 6.79 4.39
CA ALA A 30 -0.39 7.90 3.81
C ALA A 30 0.50 8.60 4.84
N GLY A 31 1.62 9.14 4.37
CA GLY A 31 2.53 9.94 5.21
C GLY A 31 3.45 9.12 6.12
N ARG A 32 4.22 9.84 6.94
CA ARG A 32 5.29 9.30 7.82
C ARG A 32 5.00 9.47 9.31
N VAL A 33 3.80 9.92 9.67
CA VAL A 33 3.44 10.18 11.06
C VAL A 33 3.31 8.84 11.80
N ARG A 34 3.87 8.80 13.01
CA ARG A 34 3.72 7.67 13.93
C ARG A 34 2.25 7.60 14.34
N VAL A 35 1.64 6.42 14.21
CA VAL A 35 0.20 6.20 14.46
C VAL A 35 0.02 5.19 15.58
N HIS A 36 -1.20 5.12 16.11
CA HIS A 36 -1.62 4.12 17.09
C HIS A 36 -1.33 2.70 16.57
N ASP A 37 -0.96 1.79 17.47
CA ASP A 37 -0.50 0.44 17.12
C ASP A 37 -1.59 -0.40 16.39
N ASP A 38 -2.86 -0.08 16.61
CA ASP A 38 -4.01 -0.64 15.88
C ASP A 38 -3.92 -0.43 14.36
N PHE A 39 -3.06 0.48 13.89
CA PHE A 39 -2.88 0.72 12.46
C PHE A 39 -1.52 0.22 11.92
N ALA A 40 -0.74 -0.50 12.73
CA ALA A 40 0.59 -0.96 12.36
C ALA A 40 0.57 -1.97 11.19
N TYR A 41 -0.48 -2.79 11.08
CA TYR A 41 -0.54 -3.91 10.14
C TYR A 41 -0.95 -3.53 8.71
N TYR A 42 -1.45 -2.32 8.48
CA TYR A 42 -1.92 -1.94 7.14
C TYR A 42 -0.83 -1.62 6.11
N GLY A 43 0.45 -1.63 6.54
CA GLY A 43 1.55 -1.14 5.73
C GLY A 43 1.51 0.37 5.50
N THR A 44 2.55 0.87 4.82
CA THR A 44 2.77 2.31 4.59
C THR A 44 3.04 2.58 3.13
N GLU A 45 2.75 3.79 2.66
CA GLU A 45 3.05 4.21 1.28
C GLU A 45 4.52 3.90 0.87
N PRO A 46 5.56 4.14 1.69
CA PRO A 46 6.93 3.75 1.34
C PRO A 46 7.13 2.23 1.19
N LEU A 47 6.42 1.39 1.96
CA LEU A 47 6.50 -0.07 1.82
C LEU A 47 6.01 -0.52 0.44
N PHE A 48 4.87 0.01 0.00
CA PHE A 48 4.28 -0.32 -1.30
C PHE A 48 5.08 0.29 -2.46
N ARG A 49 5.64 1.50 -2.31
CA ARG A 49 6.59 2.04 -3.28
C ARG A 49 7.79 1.10 -3.52
N ARG A 50 8.38 0.56 -2.45
CA ARG A 50 9.48 -0.42 -2.56
C ARG A 50 9.05 -1.73 -3.24
N ALA A 51 7.77 -2.07 -3.17
CA ALA A 51 7.20 -3.22 -3.84
C ALA A 51 6.82 -2.96 -5.32
N GLY A 52 6.98 -1.73 -5.83
CA GLY A 52 6.72 -1.38 -7.23
C GLY A 52 5.41 -0.64 -7.49
N PHE A 53 4.65 -0.29 -6.43
CA PHE A 53 3.39 0.43 -6.58
C PHE A 53 3.64 1.93 -6.78
N SER A 54 2.80 2.55 -7.61
CA SER A 54 2.73 4.00 -7.81
C SER A 54 1.45 4.58 -7.17
N VAL A 55 1.46 5.85 -6.80
CA VAL A 55 0.27 6.53 -6.26
C VAL A 55 -0.67 6.89 -7.41
N ILE A 56 -1.92 6.43 -7.35
CA ILE A 56 -2.96 6.79 -8.34
C ILE A 56 -4.00 7.76 -7.78
N ARG A 57 -4.14 7.85 -6.45
CA ARG A 57 -5.02 8.83 -5.80
C ARG A 57 -4.46 9.26 -4.45
N ARG A 58 -4.34 10.57 -4.25
CA ARG A 58 -3.92 11.17 -2.98
C ARG A 58 -4.99 10.98 -1.89
N PRO A 59 -4.62 11.09 -0.60
CA PRO A 59 -5.59 11.03 0.50
C PRO A 59 -6.70 12.07 0.39
N LEU A 60 -7.85 11.71 0.96
CA LEU A 60 -8.97 12.64 1.13
C LEU A 60 -8.54 13.85 1.96
N LYS A 61 -9.02 15.03 1.56
CA LYS A 61 -8.90 16.26 2.34
C LYS A 61 -10.01 16.32 3.39
N GLY A 62 -9.77 17.01 4.50
CA GLY A 62 -10.81 17.24 5.53
C GLY A 62 -11.23 15.99 6.30
N LEU A 63 -10.37 14.98 6.41
CA LEU A 63 -10.65 13.79 7.22
C LEU A 63 -10.83 14.16 8.70
N PRO A 64 -11.72 13.47 9.44
CA PRO A 64 -11.83 13.64 10.89
C PRO A 64 -10.47 13.43 11.57
N LYS A 65 -10.21 14.17 12.65
CA LYS A 65 -8.90 14.19 13.33
C LYS A 65 -8.43 12.81 13.84
N ASN A 66 -9.37 11.90 14.11
CA ASN A 66 -9.11 10.53 14.57
C ASN A 66 -9.04 9.49 13.44
N TRP A 67 -9.15 9.91 12.17
CA TRP A 67 -9.05 9.00 11.03
C TRP A 67 -7.61 8.94 10.51
N THR A 68 -7.15 7.73 10.18
CA THR A 68 -5.84 7.54 9.56
C THR A 68 -5.94 7.73 8.04
N PRO A 69 -5.28 8.74 7.44
CA PRO A 69 -5.34 8.97 6.00
C PRO A 69 -4.78 7.79 5.19
N ARG A 70 -5.47 7.44 4.10
CA ARG A 70 -5.06 6.39 3.15
C ARG A 70 -4.72 6.99 1.79
N VAL A 71 -3.77 6.37 1.11
CA VAL A 71 -3.44 6.68 -0.29
C VAL A 71 -3.81 5.48 -1.15
N THR A 72 -4.38 5.70 -2.33
CA THR A 72 -4.60 4.62 -3.28
C THR A 72 -3.37 4.47 -4.15
N MET A 73 -2.84 3.25 -4.20
CA MET A 73 -1.67 2.91 -4.99
C MET A 73 -1.98 1.73 -5.89
N ARG A 74 -1.32 1.66 -7.05
CA ARG A 74 -1.50 0.59 -8.03
C ARG A 74 -0.16 0.14 -8.61
N VAL A 75 -0.06 -1.15 -8.90
CA VAL A 75 0.96 -1.72 -9.78
C VAL A 75 0.25 -2.45 -10.93
N ASP A 76 0.70 -2.22 -12.15
CA ASP A 76 0.18 -2.95 -13.31
C ASP A 76 0.80 -4.35 -13.35
N CYS A 77 -0.02 -5.36 -13.62
CA CYS A 77 0.42 -6.73 -13.85
C CYS A 77 0.76 -6.84 -15.33
N ARG A 78 2.01 -6.54 -15.69
CA ARG A 78 2.55 -6.78 -17.03
C ARG A 78 3.28 -8.10 -17.08
#